data_AF-A0A966Z8Q5-F1
#
_entry.id   AF-A0A966Z8Q5-F1
#
_cell.length_a   1.000
_cell.length_b   1.000
_cell.length_c   1.000
_cell.angle_alpha   90.00
_cell.angle_beta   90.00
_cell.angle_gamma   90.00
#
_symmetry.space_group_name_H-M   'P 1'
#
loop_
_entity.id
_entity.type
_entity.pdbx_description
1 polymer ?
#
loop_
_entity_poly.entity_id
_entity_poly.type
_entity_poly.pdbx_seq_one_letter_code
_entity_poly.pdbx_strand_id
1 'polypeptide(L)' 'YKITRSDGRKAAFLLDGEDILIGGENDVLKKHYRIVKINQASIVIEDTDFKTSQTLQLQESNAG' A
#
# COMPACT_ATOMS: atom_id res chain seq x y z
N TYR A 1 5.46 3.84 6.41
CA TYR A 1 6.75 3.11 6.36
C TYR A 1 6.93 2.48 5.00
N LYS A 2 8.11 2.63 4.36
CA LYS A 2 8.43 2.04 3.04
C LYS A 2 9.64 1.13 3.22
N ILE A 3 9.49 -0.16 2.96
CA ILE A 3 10.61 -1.11 2.95
C ILE A 3 10.79 -1.60 1.52
N THR A 4 11.95 -1.32 0.95
CA THR A 4 12.41 -1.95 -0.28
C THR A 4 12.85 -3.36 0.11
N ARG A 5 12.19 -4.40 -0.42
CA ARG A 5 12.65 -5.78 -0.21
C ARG A 5 14.01 -5.96 -0.90
N SER A 6 14.81 -6.93 -0.44
CA SER A 6 16.14 -7.23 -0.98
C SER A 6 16.16 -7.58 -2.48
N ASP A 7 14.99 -7.86 -3.07
CA ASP A 7 14.76 -8.11 -4.49
C ASP A 7 14.50 -6.81 -5.32
N GLY A 8 14.55 -5.63 -4.68
CA GLY A 8 14.29 -4.34 -5.31
C GLY A 8 12.80 -3.99 -5.47
N ARG A 9 11.88 -4.88 -5.04
CA ARG A 9 10.43 -4.62 -5.11
C ARG A 9 10.00 -3.76 -3.93
N LYS A 10 9.14 -2.77 -4.21
CA LYS A 10 8.55 -1.91 -3.19
C LYS A 10 7.46 -2.69 -2.44
N ALA A 11 7.41 -2.54 -1.13
CA ALA A 11 6.31 -2.99 -0.29
C ALA A 11 5.63 -1.78 0.37
N ALA A 12 4.30 -1.83 0.40
CA ALA A 12 3.43 -0.92 1.12
C ALA A 12 3.07 -1.50 2.49
N PHE A 13 3.09 -0.64 3.51
CA PHE A 13 2.58 -0.93 4.85
C PHE A 13 1.31 -0.12 5.04
N LEU A 14 0.20 -0.82 5.19
CA LEU A 14 -1.13 -0.26 5.28
C LEU A 14 -1.70 -0.58 6.65
N LEU A 15 -2.14 0.46 7.36
CA LEU A 15 -2.84 0.31 8.63
C LEU A 15 -4.34 0.19 8.37
N ASP A 16 -4.95 -0.82 8.96
CA ASP A 16 -6.39 -1.03 8.96
C ASP A 16 -6.85 -1.25 10.41
N GLY A 17 -7.23 -0.16 11.07
CA GLY A 17 -7.43 -0.17 12.52
C GLY A 17 -6.12 -0.49 13.25
N GLU A 18 -6.08 -1.65 13.92
CA GLU A 18 -4.90 -2.16 14.64
C GLU A 18 -4.05 -3.13 13.80
N ASP A 19 -4.56 -3.57 12.64
CA ASP A 19 -3.88 -4.53 11.79
C ASP A 19 -2.91 -3.85 10.83
N ILE A 20 -1.76 -4.49 10.60
CA ILE A 20 -0.79 -4.09 9.57
C ILE A 20 -0.89 -5.05 8.39
N LEU A 21 -1.29 -4.52 7.25
CA LEU A 21 -1.29 -5.22 5.98
C LEU A 21 -0.02 -4.86 5.20
N ILE A 22 0.62 -5.86 4.60
CA ILE A 22 1.84 -5.69 3.82
C ILE A 22 1.61 -6.29 2.43
N GLY A 23 1.85 -5.50 1.39
CA GLY A 23 1.70 -5.95 0.00
C GLY A 23 2.57 -5.16 -0.97
N GLY A 24 2.90 -5.77 -2.10
CA GLY A 24 3.53 -5.14 -3.26
C GLY A 24 2.52 -4.76 -4.34
N GLU A 25 3.00 -4.20 -5.45
CA GLU A 25 2.17 -3.94 -6.62
C GLU A 25 1.54 -5.24 -7.15
N ASN A 26 0.25 -5.18 -7.48
CA ASN A 26 -0.66 -6.26 -7.87
C ASN A 26 -1.12 -7.20 -6.75
N ASP A 27 -0.63 -7.06 -5.51
CA ASP A 27 -1.15 -7.85 -4.40
C ASP A 27 -2.59 -7.41 -4.05
N VAL A 28 -3.45 -8.40 -3.75
CA VAL A 28 -4.82 -8.19 -3.28
C VAL A 28 -4.87 -8.44 -1.78
N LEU A 29 -5.18 -7.37 -1.04
CA LEU A 29 -5.35 -7.35 0.41
C LEU A 29 -6.85 -7.43 0.75
N LYS A 30 -7.16 -8.06 1.88
CA LYS A 30 -8.54 -8.26 2.37
C LYS A 30 -9.54 -8.86 1.36
N LYS A 31 -9.03 -9.52 0.30
CA LYS A 31 -9.76 -10.13 -0.82
C LYS A 31 -10.28 -9.17 -1.91
N HIS A 32 -10.32 -7.86 -1.67
CA HIS A 32 -10.88 -6.91 -2.64
C HIS A 32 -10.05 -5.62 -2.84
N TYR A 33 -9.03 -5.36 -2.03
CA TYR A 33 -8.17 -4.18 -2.20
C TYR A 33 -6.89 -4.53 -2.93
N ARG A 34 -6.76 -4.12 -4.20
CA ARG A 34 -5.55 -4.32 -4.99
C ARG A 34 -4.62 -3.12 -4.87
N ILE A 35 -3.34 -3.35 -4.56
CA ILE A 35 -2.32 -2.31 -4.68
C ILE A 35 -1.96 -2.17 -6.17
N VAL A 36 -2.38 -1.09 -6.79
CA VAL A 36 -2.14 -0.86 -8.22
C VAL A 36 -0.75 -0.29 -8.46
N LYS A 37 -0.28 0.62 -7.59
CA LYS A 37 1.01 1.29 -7.76
C LYS A 37 1.58 1.79 -6.45
N ILE A 38 2.90 1.66 -6.27
CA ILE A 38 3.64 2.21 -5.15
C ILE A 38 4.61 3.28 -5.67
N ASN A 39 4.22 4.54 -5.49
CA ASN A 39 5.05 5.69 -5.83
C ASN A 39 6.08 5.98 -4.72
N GLN A 40 6.81 7.08 -4.85
CA GLN A 40 7.78 7.47 -3.83
C GLN A 40 7.12 7.89 -2.51
N ALA A 41 6.02 8.65 -2.59
CA ALA A 41 5.32 9.23 -1.44
C ALA A 41 3.84 8.83 -1.36
N SER A 42 3.35 7.98 -2.26
CA SER A 42 1.93 7.58 -2.30
C SER A 42 1.75 6.14 -2.78
N ILE A 43 0.58 5.58 -2.46
CA ILE A 43 0.14 4.27 -2.92
C ILE A 43 -1.23 4.45 -3.58
N VAL A 44 -1.42 3.83 -4.74
CA VAL A 44 -2.73 3.75 -5.40
C VAL A 44 -3.33 2.38 -5.10
N ILE A 45 -4.52 2.38 -4.53
CA ILE A 45 -5.30 1.17 -4.22
C ILE A 45 -6.60 1.22 -5.02
N GLU A 46 -6.99 0.07 -5.54
CA GLU A 46 -8.28 -0.15 -6.18
C GLU A 46 -9.13 -1.10 -5.33
N ASP A 47 -10.38 -0.75 -5.13
CA ASP A 47 -11.41 -1.68 -4.67
C ASP A 47 -11.94 -2.44 -5.90
N THR A 48 -11.70 -3.74 -5.96
CA THR A 48 -12.07 -4.57 -7.12
C THR A 48 -13.56 -4.83 -7.21
N ASP A 49 -14.30 -4.73 -6.10
CA ASP A 49 -15.73 -4.99 -6.05
C ASP A 49 -16.50 -3.78 -6.58
N PHE A 50 -16.11 -2.59 -6.14
CA PHE A 50 -16.74 -1.33 -6.55
C PHE A 50 -16.05 -0.63 -7.72
N LYS A 51 -14.89 -1.14 -8.16
CA LYS A 51 -14.04 -0.57 -9.22
C LYS A 51 -13.69 0.90 -8.98
N THR A 52 -13.51 1.27 -7.72
CA THR A 52 -13.08 2.61 -7.32
C THR A 52 -11.60 2.61 -7.01
N SER A 53 -10.95 3.76 -7.21
CA SER A 53 -9.53 3.92 -6.90
C SER A 53 -9.32 5.05 -5.91
N GLN A 54 -8.38 4.85 -4.99
CA GLN A 54 -7.98 5.82 -3.99
C GLN A 54 -6.45 5.96 -3.97
N THR A 55 -5.99 7.18 -3.72
CA THR A 55 -4.56 7.45 -3.50
C THR A 55 -4.33 7.73 -2.03
N LEU A 56 -3.56 6.87 -1.39
CA LEU A 56 -3.13 7.03 0.00
C LEU A 56 -1.77 7.71 0.02
N GLN A 57 -1.67 8.83 0.72
CA GLN A 57 -0.38 9.47 0.96
C GLN A 57 0.36 8.72 2.05
N LEU A 58 1.64 8.44 1.82
CA LEU A 58 2.49 7.91 2.87
C LEU A 58 2.65 8.99 3.91
N GLN A 59 2.31 8.68 5.16
CA GLN A 59 2.69 9.57 6.24
C GLN A 59 4.21 9.56 6.36
N GLU A 60 4.81 10.74 6.28
CA GLU A 60 6.20 10.93 6.66
C GLU A 60 6.29 10.62 8.15
N SER A 61 6.99 9.53 8.49
CA SER A 61 7.42 9.32 9.85
C SER A 61 8.43 10.43 10.15
N ASN A 62 7.99 11.49 10.82
CA ASN A 62 8.89 12.44 11.45
C ASN A 62 9.54 11.69 12.62
N ALA A 63 10.54 10.85 12.32
CA ALA A 63 11.39 10.24 13.32
C ALA A 63 12.31 11.35 13.86
N GLY A 64 11.74 12.18 14.73
CA GLY A 64 12.46 13.14 15.58
C GLY A 64 12.80 12.50 16.92
#